data_AF-A0A432ZTB9-F1
#
_entry.id   AF-A0A432ZTB9-F1
#
_cell.length_a   1.000
_cell.length_b   1.000
_cell.length_c   1.000
_cell.angle_alpha   90.00
_cell.angle_beta   90.00
_cell.angle_gamma   90.00
#
_symmetry.space_group_name_H-M   'P 1'
#
loop_
_entity.id
_entity.type
_entity.pdbx_description
1 polymer ?
#
loop_
_entity_poly.entity_id
_entity_poly.type
_entity_poly.pdbx_seq_one_letter_code
_entity_poly.pdbx_strand_id
1 'polypeptide(L)'
;MPQSTQDILYHLRVIQHERREFVGLLARNLCNELRIKNGRELVPYIGFGYEQSNLEAIETWVYQMCTDMKLPFHSSQQEMLTCILADVIGCICEQENLNIFCRD
;
A
#
# COMPACT_ATOMS: atom_id res chain seq x y z
N MET A 1 27.03 21.86 15.02
CA MET A 1 27.43 20.72 15.87
C MET A 1 27.05 19.45 15.15
N PRO A 2 27.91 18.42 15.05
CA PRO A 2 27.50 17.16 14.44
C PRO A 2 26.44 16.49 15.31
N GLN A 3 25.30 16.10 14.72
CA GLN A 3 24.31 15.23 15.39
C GLN A 3 25.00 13.93 15.81
N SER A 4 24.76 13.46 17.03
CA SER A 4 25.33 12.19 17.46
C SER A 4 24.74 11.07 16.59
N THR A 5 25.51 10.02 16.30
CA THR A 5 25.02 8.86 15.52
C THR A 5 23.77 8.24 16.14
N GLN A 6 23.60 8.32 17.46
CA GLN A 6 22.42 7.85 18.16
C GLN A 6 21.17 8.68 17.83
N ASP A 7 21.31 10.00 17.73
CA ASP A 7 20.20 10.88 17.33
C ASP A 7 19.75 10.58 15.90
N ILE A 8 20.70 10.37 14.98
CA ILE A 8 20.40 10.00 13.58
C ILE A 8 19.62 8.68 13.53
N LEU A 9 20.08 7.66 14.26
CA LEU A 9 19.41 6.36 14.30
C LEU A 9 18.02 6.44 14.92
N TYR A 10 17.84 7.26 15.96
CA TYR A 10 16.53 7.49 16.57
C TYR A 10 15.57 8.13 15.56
N HIS A 11 15.98 9.20 14.89
CA HIS A 11 15.15 9.87 13.89
C HIS A 11 14.78 8.95 12.71
N LEU A 12 15.73 8.14 12.22
CA LEU A 12 15.44 7.17 11.17
C LEU A 12 14.39 6.14 11.59
N ARG A 13 14.42 5.68 12.85
CA ARG A 13 13.39 4.76 13.37
C ARG A 13 12.02 5.41 13.45
N VAL A 14 11.93 6.66 13.91
CA VAL A 14 10.66 7.41 13.97
C VAL A 14 10.08 7.56 12.57
N ILE A 15 10.89 7.98 11.60
CA ILE A 15 10.45 8.13 10.20
C ILE A 15 9.97 6.78 9.63
N GLN A 16 10.68 5.69 9.90
CA GLN A 16 10.28 4.35 9.45
C GLN A 16 8.96 3.90 10.09
N HIS A 17 8.75 4.21 11.37
CA HIS A 17 7.52 3.90 12.09
C HIS A 17 6.33 4.65 11.48
N GLU A 18 6.44 5.98 11.33
CA GLU A 18 5.39 6.82 10.74
C GLU A 18 5.02 6.35 9.32
N ARG A 19 6.02 6.02 8.50
CA ARG A 19 5.78 5.47 7.16
C ARG A 19 5.01 4.15 7.21
N ARG A 20 5.36 3.25 8.13
CA ARG A 20 4.66 1.97 8.27
C ARG A 20 3.22 2.16 8.72
N GLU A 21 2.98 3.03 9.70
CA GLU A 21 1.63 3.35 10.17
C GLU A 21 0.78 3.97 9.06
N PHE A 22 1.34 4.92 8.32
CA PHE A 22 0.68 5.51 7.16
C PHE A 22 0.31 4.47 6.11
N VAL A 23 1.28 3.64 5.68
CA VAL A 23 1.07 2.62 4.65
C VAL A 23 -0.03 1.65 5.07
N GLY A 24 0.03 1.14 6.30
CA GLY A 24 -0.98 0.21 6.81
C GLY A 24 -2.37 0.85 6.96
N LEU A 25 -2.45 2.12 7.38
CA LEU A 25 -3.72 2.84 7.44
C LEU A 25 -4.30 3.05 6.04
N LEU A 26 -3.49 3.54 5.10
CA LEU A 26 -3.95 3.83 3.76
C LEU A 26 -4.34 2.55 3.00
N ALA A 27 -3.56 1.49 3.10
CA ALA A 27 -3.89 0.21 2.48
C ALA A 27 -5.24 -0.35 2.98
N ARG A 28 -5.53 -0.22 4.29
CA ARG A 28 -6.85 -0.59 4.83
C ARG A 28 -7.97 0.28 4.29
N ASN A 29 -7.77 1.59 4.18
CA ASN A 29 -8.76 2.49 3.58
C ASN A 29 -9.02 2.11 2.12
N LEU A 30 -7.97 1.84 1.34
CA LEU A 30 -8.07 1.41 -0.04
C LEU A 30 -8.83 0.08 -0.18
N CYS A 31 -8.51 -0.92 0.65
CA CYS A 31 -9.26 -2.18 0.68
C CYS A 31 -10.75 -1.95 0.95
N ASN A 32 -11.08 -1.06 1.88
CA ASN A 32 -12.47 -0.78 2.24
C ASN A 32 -13.20 -0.02 1.13
N GLU A 33 -12.59 1.02 0.57
CA GLU A 33 -13.15 1.84 -0.50
C GLU A 33 -13.38 1.02 -1.78
N LEU A 34 -12.40 0.20 -2.16
CA LEU A 34 -12.47 -0.67 -3.34
C LEU A 34 -13.17 -2.00 -3.06
N ARG A 35 -13.66 -2.21 -1.83
CA ARG A 35 -14.35 -3.44 -1.39
C ARG A 35 -13.56 -4.70 -1.69
N ILE A 36 -12.25 -4.66 -1.50
CA ILE A 36 -11.36 -5.80 -1.72
C ILE A 36 -11.52 -6.78 -0.57
N LYS A 37 -11.87 -8.02 -0.91
CA LYS A 37 -12.06 -9.09 0.08
C LYS A 37 -10.72 -9.57 0.63
N ASN A 38 -10.77 -10.19 1.82
CA ASN A 38 -9.66 -10.97 2.35
C ASN A 38 -9.32 -12.12 1.40
N GLY A 39 -8.03 -12.35 1.16
CA GLY A 39 -7.57 -13.34 0.20
C GLY A 39 -6.10 -13.14 -0.14
N ARG A 40 -5.65 -13.77 -1.23
CA ARG A 40 -4.25 -13.73 -1.72
C ARG A 40 -4.15 -13.54 -3.24
N GLU A 41 -5.27 -13.33 -3.90
CA GLU A 41 -5.38 -13.26 -5.35
C GLU A 41 -4.62 -12.07 -5.95
N LEU A 42 -4.42 -10.99 -5.21
CA LEU A 42 -3.68 -9.81 -5.68
C LEU A 42 -2.16 -9.94 -5.51
N VAL A 43 -1.69 -10.85 -4.66
CA VAL A 43 -0.27 -11.01 -4.33
C VAL A 43 0.62 -11.18 -5.58
N PRO A 44 0.25 -12.00 -6.59
CA PRO A 44 1.08 -12.18 -7.79
C PRO A 44 1.16 -10.95 -8.71
N TYR A 45 0.25 -9.98 -8.56
CA TYR A 45 0.07 -8.90 -9.54
C TYR A 45 0.55 -7.54 -9.05
N ILE A 46 0.35 -7.24 -7.76
CA ILE A 46 0.71 -5.93 -7.18
C ILE A 46 1.72 -6.04 -6.02
N GLY A 47 1.95 -7.26 -5.51
CA GLY A 47 2.96 -7.53 -4.48
C GLY A 47 4.28 -7.99 -5.07
N PHE A 48 5.23 -8.31 -4.19
CA PHE A 48 6.52 -8.94 -4.52
C PHE A 48 6.50 -10.47 -4.44
N GLY A 49 5.37 -11.07 -4.04
CA GLY A 49 5.19 -12.52 -3.95
C GLY A 49 5.51 -13.11 -2.57
N TYR A 50 5.92 -12.29 -1.60
CA TYR A 50 6.18 -12.71 -0.21
C TYR A 50 5.01 -12.44 0.72
N GLU A 51 4.05 -11.63 0.27
CA GLU A 51 2.87 -11.21 1.02
C GLU A 51 1.93 -12.39 1.26
N GLN A 52 1.35 -12.41 2.45
CA GLN A 52 0.43 -13.45 2.89
C GLN A 52 -1.03 -13.08 2.67
N SER A 53 -1.33 -11.84 2.24
CA SER A 53 -2.69 -11.37 1.98
C SER A 53 -2.77 -10.26 0.93
N ASN A 54 -3.97 -10.05 0.39
CA ASN A 54 -4.30 -8.91 -0.48
C ASN A 54 -3.99 -7.57 0.21
N LEU A 55 -4.24 -7.46 1.52
CA LEU A 55 -3.92 -6.26 2.29
C LEU A 55 -2.41 -6.00 2.32
N GLU A 56 -1.59 -7.02 2.62
CA GLU A 56 -0.13 -6.90 2.60
C GLU A 56 0.41 -6.56 1.20
N ALA A 57 -0.20 -7.12 0.14
CA ALA A 57 0.14 -6.77 -1.23
C ALA A 57 -0.16 -5.29 -1.53
N ILE A 58 -1.28 -4.76 -1.04
CA ILE A 58 -1.64 -3.34 -1.18
C ILE A 58 -0.74 -2.46 -0.32
N GLU A 59 -0.37 -2.87 0.89
CA GLU A 59 0.63 -2.15 1.71
C GLU A 59 1.96 -2.00 0.95
N THR A 60 2.42 -3.10 0.36
CA THR A 60 3.62 -3.11 -0.47
C THR A 60 3.48 -2.18 -1.67
N TRP A 61 2.37 -2.28 -2.40
CA TRP A 61 2.07 -1.40 -3.53
C TRP A 61 2.03 0.09 -3.15
N VAL A 62 1.38 0.45 -2.04
CA VAL A 62 1.34 1.83 -1.54
C VAL A 62 2.74 2.32 -1.20
N TYR A 63 3.54 1.52 -0.50
CA TYR A 63 4.93 1.86 -0.17
C TYR A 63 5.76 2.09 -1.44
N GLN A 64 5.63 1.21 -2.44
CA GLN A 64 6.28 1.30 -3.74
C GLN A 64 5.91 2.60 -4.44
N MET A 65 4.61 2.88 -4.58
CA MET A 65 4.10 4.09 -5.22
C MET A 65 4.61 5.36 -4.54
N CYS A 66 4.57 5.43 -3.21
CA CYS A 66 5.10 6.58 -2.49
C CYS A 66 6.61 6.75 -2.68
N THR A 67 7.36 5.66 -2.76
CA THR A 67 8.82 5.70 -2.93
C THR A 67 9.21 6.09 -4.36
N ASP A 68 8.63 5.42 -5.35
CA ASP A 68 8.99 5.59 -6.77
C ASP A 68 8.54 6.95 -7.31
N MET A 69 7.34 7.39 -6.93
CA MET A 69 6.79 8.68 -7.31
C MET A 69 7.24 9.82 -6.38
N LYS A 70 8.07 9.52 -5.36
CA LYS A 70 8.54 10.47 -4.33
C LYS A 70 7.39 11.21 -3.65
N LEU A 71 6.28 10.52 -3.42
CA LEU A 71 5.13 11.11 -2.73
C LEU A 71 5.40 11.18 -1.23
N PRO A 72 4.90 12.23 -0.56
CA PRO A 72 4.91 12.25 0.89
C PRO A 72 4.00 11.14 1.44
N PHE A 73 4.45 10.50 2.52
CA PHE A 73 3.67 9.51 3.28
C PHE A 73 2.61 10.24 4.12
N HIS A 74 1.60 10.77 3.44
CA HIS A 74 0.56 11.62 4.02
C HIS A 74 -0.80 11.35 3.36
N SER A 75 -1.89 11.54 4.10
CA SER A 75 -3.27 11.20 3.68
C SER A 75 -3.76 11.97 2.45
N SER A 76 -3.09 13.06 2.08
CA SER A 76 -3.41 13.85 0.89
C SER A 76 -3.25 13.06 -0.42
N GLN A 77 -2.58 11.91 -0.39
CA GLN A 77 -2.40 11.04 -1.56
C GLN A 77 -3.52 10.00 -1.73
N GLN A 78 -4.46 9.90 -0.77
CA GLN A 78 -5.44 8.83 -0.72
C GLN A 78 -6.31 8.76 -1.98
N GLU A 79 -6.97 9.84 -2.37
CA GLU A 79 -7.86 9.87 -3.54
C GLU A 79 -7.15 9.45 -4.82
N MET A 80 -5.96 10.02 -5.07
CA MET A 80 -5.14 9.67 -6.22
C MET A 80 -4.76 8.18 -6.23
N LEU A 81 -4.31 7.65 -5.08
CA LEU A 81 -3.92 6.25 -4.97
C LEU A 81 -5.12 5.31 -5.08
N THR A 82 -6.32 5.71 -4.61
CA THR A 82 -7.57 4.99 -4.83
C THR A 82 -7.87 4.89 -6.32
N CYS A 83 -7.82 6.00 -7.06
CA CYS A 83 -8.09 6.00 -8.50
C CYS A 83 -7.11 5.09 -9.27
N ILE A 84 -5.81 5.22 -9.01
CA ILE A 84 -4.80 4.40 -9.71
C ILE A 84 -5.00 2.92 -9.38
N LEU A 85 -5.21 2.59 -8.10
CA LEU A 85 -5.38 1.21 -7.68
C LEU A 85 -6.68 0.60 -8.23
N ALA A 86 -7.76 1.37 -8.31
CA ALA A 86 -9.01 0.94 -8.93
C ALA A 86 -8.81 0.52 -10.39
N ASP A 87 -8.12 1.34 -11.18
CA ASP A 87 -7.86 1.04 -12.59
C ASP A 87 -6.97 -0.20 -12.74
N VAL A 88 -5.87 -0.28 -11.95
CA VAL A 88 -4.96 -1.44 -11.96
C VAL A 88 -5.71 -2.72 -11.62
N ILE A 89 -6.50 -2.72 -10.54
CA ILE A 89 -7.27 -3.88 -10.12
C ILE A 89 -8.33 -4.23 -11.16
N GLY A 90 -9.01 -3.24 -11.74
CA GLY A 90 -9.98 -3.45 -12.81
C GLY A 90 -9.37 -4.22 -13.98
N CYS A 91 -8.20 -3.78 -14.47
CA CYS A 91 -7.48 -4.46 -15.54
C CYS A 91 -7.09 -5.90 -15.16
N ILE A 92 -6.58 -6.13 -13.94
CA ILE A 92 -6.19 -7.48 -13.49
C ILE A 92 -7.42 -8.39 -13.43
N CYS A 93 -8.53 -7.91 -12.86
CA CYS A 93 -9.76 -8.68 -12.74
C CYS A 93 -10.32 -9.09 -14.11
N GLU A 94 -10.26 -8.20 -15.10
CA GLU A 94 -10.71 -8.48 -16.47
C GLU A 94 -9.81 -9.51 -17.18
N GLN A 95 -8.49 -9.38 -17.04
CA GLN A 95 -7.51 -10.25 -17.71
C GLN A 95 -7.49 -11.66 -17.12
N GLU A 96 -7.56 -11.76 -15.80
CA GLU A 96 -7.32 -13.00 -15.05
C GLU A 96 -8.62 -13.63 -14.52
N ASN A 97 -9.78 -13.02 -14.81
CA ASN A 97 -11.10 -13.45 -14.36
C ASN A 97 -11.16 -13.65 -12.83
N LEU A 98 -10.55 -12.72 -12.08
CA LEU A 98 -10.48 -12.79 -10.62
C LEU A 98 -11.75 -12.25 -9.97
N ASN A 99 -12.21 -12.95 -8.94
CA ASN A 99 -13.29 -12.48 -8.08
C ASN A 99 -12.73 -12.01 -6.73
N ILE A 100 -12.29 -10.76 -6.65
CA ILE A 100 -11.67 -10.19 -5.45
C ILE A 100 -12.51 -9.13 -4.73
N PHE A 101 -13.68 -8.81 -5.26
CA PHE A 101 -14.60 -7.86 -4.64
C PHE A 101 -15.56 -8.57 -3.69
N CYS A 102 -15.90 -7.92 -2.58
CA CYS A 102 -17.00 -8.36 -1.72
C CYS A 102 -18.33 -8.30 -2.50
N ARG A 103 -19.17 -9.33 -2.37
CA ARG A 103 -20.56 -9.30 -2.89
C ARG A 103 -21.42 -8.44 -1.97
N ASP A 104 -22.35 -7.68 -2.55
CA ASP A 104 -23.43 -6.99 -1.83
C ASP A 104 -24.33 -7.99 -1.08
#